data_AF-A0A1I6SYM2-F1
#
_entry.id   AF-A0A1I6SYM2-F1
#
_cell.length_a   1.000
_cell.length_b   1.000
_cell.length_c   1.000
_cell.angle_alpha   90.00
_cell.angle_beta   90.00
_cell.angle_gamma   90.00
#
_symmetry.space_group_name_H-M   'P 1'
#
loop_
_entity.id
_entity.type
_entity.pdbx_description
1 polymer ?
#
loop_
_entity_poly.entity_id
_entity_poly.type
_entity_poly.pdbx_seq_one_letter_code
_entity_poly.pdbx_strand_id
1 'polypeptide(L)'
;MYMILQELKGAYTCYISLGSSCEPAAHLRRKGLRTFSGPLDWSVALSLTDINRLLMNQFQGYMELSNMGLIDGYATYVDNEIVTPVKSYFVKDHQYNVISVHDFPVVEGQDWTTFHPAFKEKIDRRCQRLLNHLRNSPNTLFIRWGSTYEEALQLQTVLRSLTGGSFHILIVNGIDGLNSVVDNGWALPGICSLGIPNRAGDDVTWDYLLDGFSLSS
;
A
#
# COMPACT_ATOMS: atom_id res chain seq x y z
N MET A 1 -9.14 24.17 -7.48
CA MET A 1 -8.68 23.40 -8.65
C MET A 1 -8.61 21.95 -8.23
N TYR A 2 -9.23 21.04 -8.98
CA TYR A 2 -9.13 19.61 -8.71
C TYR A 2 -7.84 19.06 -9.33
N MET A 3 -7.30 17.97 -8.78
CA MET A 3 -5.98 17.49 -9.15
C MET A 3 -6.05 16.44 -10.28
N ILE A 4 -5.53 16.77 -11.46
CA ILE A 4 -5.32 15.80 -12.55
C ILE A 4 -3.92 15.17 -12.50
N LEU A 5 -3.71 14.06 -13.20
CA LEU A 5 -2.41 13.35 -13.18
C LEU A 5 -1.23 14.26 -13.55
N GLN A 6 -1.41 15.13 -14.55
CA GLN A 6 -0.35 16.03 -15.00
C GLN A 6 0.08 17.05 -13.94
N GLU A 7 -0.85 17.49 -13.07
CA GLU A 7 -0.57 18.41 -11.97
C GLU A 7 0.06 17.70 -10.77
N LEU A 8 -0.16 16.39 -10.66
CA LEU A 8 0.42 15.56 -9.61
C LEU A 8 1.90 15.23 -9.87
N LYS A 9 2.33 15.21 -11.14
CA LYS A 9 3.71 14.92 -11.55
C LYS A 9 4.71 15.88 -10.89
N GLY A 10 5.91 15.38 -10.66
CA GLY A 10 6.98 16.14 -10.04
C GLY A 10 7.70 15.35 -8.95
N ALA A 11 8.44 16.10 -8.13
CA ALA A 11 9.33 15.51 -7.15
C ALA A 11 8.67 15.41 -5.76
N TYR A 12 8.81 14.24 -5.13
CA TYR A 12 8.37 14.00 -3.76
C TYR A 12 9.51 13.47 -2.92
N THR A 13 9.53 13.83 -1.65
CA THR A 13 10.53 13.32 -0.70
C THR A 13 10.25 11.87 -0.30
N CYS A 14 9.01 11.43 -0.47
CA CYS A 14 8.55 10.12 -0.04
C CYS A 14 7.38 9.63 -0.89
N TYR A 15 7.42 8.35 -1.27
CA TYR A 15 6.35 7.63 -1.95
C TYR A 15 5.89 6.47 -1.08
N ILE A 16 4.59 6.37 -0.83
CA ILE A 16 4.03 5.41 0.13
C ILE A 16 2.88 4.63 -0.51
N SER A 17 3.02 3.31 -0.59
CA SER A 17 1.91 2.41 -0.92
C SER A 17 0.98 2.25 0.27
N LEU A 18 -0.33 2.33 0.03
CA LEU A 18 -1.38 2.09 1.00
C LEU A 18 -2.09 0.74 0.79
N GLY A 19 -1.47 -0.20 0.07
CA GLY A 19 -1.94 -1.59 -0.05
C GLY A 19 -3.04 -1.83 -1.10
N SER A 20 -3.99 -2.72 -0.77
CA SER A 20 -4.82 -3.59 -1.65
C SER A 20 -4.08 -4.66 -2.40
N SER A 21 -2.88 -4.37 -2.89
CA SER A 21 -2.02 -5.34 -3.52
C SER A 21 -0.57 -4.91 -3.38
N CYS A 22 0.34 -5.80 -3.76
CA CYS A 22 1.76 -5.48 -3.83
C CYS A 22 2.13 -4.59 -5.03
N GLU A 23 1.23 -4.41 -6.00
CA GLU A 23 1.48 -3.71 -7.27
C GLU A 23 2.04 -2.29 -7.06
N PRO A 24 1.43 -1.39 -6.26
CA PRO A 24 1.96 -0.03 -6.12
C PRO A 24 3.38 -0.03 -5.55
N ALA A 25 3.66 -0.88 -4.55
CA ALA A 25 4.99 -0.99 -3.96
C ALA A 25 6.02 -1.61 -4.92
N ALA A 26 5.61 -2.62 -5.68
CA ALA A 26 6.46 -3.28 -6.68
C ALA A 26 6.85 -2.32 -7.80
N HIS A 27 5.90 -1.55 -8.35
CA HIS A 27 6.18 -0.58 -9.41
C HIS A 27 6.96 0.64 -8.91
N LEU A 28 6.68 1.14 -7.69
CA LEU A 28 7.52 2.16 -7.06
C LEU A 28 8.97 1.67 -6.90
N ARG A 29 9.18 0.40 -6.53
CA ARG A 29 10.52 -0.20 -6.45
C ARG A 29 11.17 -0.28 -7.84
N ARG A 30 10.43 -0.78 -8.85
CA ARG A 30 10.94 -0.91 -10.23
C ARG A 30 11.36 0.44 -10.83
N LYS A 31 10.67 1.51 -10.47
CA LYS A 31 10.99 2.89 -10.89
C LYS A 31 12.01 3.62 -10.00
N GLY A 32 12.54 2.97 -8.97
CA GLY A 32 13.49 3.60 -8.05
C GLY A 32 12.89 4.72 -7.18
N LEU A 33 11.57 4.79 -7.08
CA LEU A 33 10.83 5.79 -6.31
C LEU A 33 10.60 5.36 -4.84
N ARG A 34 10.69 4.06 -4.56
CA ARG A 34 10.50 3.53 -3.21
C ARG A 34 11.79 3.62 -2.40
N THR A 35 11.78 4.41 -1.32
CA THR A 35 12.94 4.60 -0.43
C THR A 35 12.96 3.65 0.77
N PHE A 36 11.84 3.00 1.09
CA PHE A 36 11.72 2.00 2.14
C PHE A 36 10.54 1.04 1.93
N SER A 37 10.56 -0.12 2.57
CA SER A 37 9.41 -1.04 2.57
C SER A 37 8.35 -0.65 3.61
N GLY A 38 7.12 -0.37 3.16
CA GLY A 38 6.00 -0.06 4.02
C GLY A 38 5.39 -1.29 4.72
N PRO A 39 4.56 -1.08 5.76
CA PRO A 39 3.82 -2.17 6.43
C PRO A 39 2.69 -2.77 5.58
N LEU A 40 2.33 -2.12 4.46
CA LEU A 40 1.26 -2.56 3.56
C LEU A 40 1.77 -3.08 2.20
N ASP A 41 3.08 -2.98 1.93
CA ASP A 41 3.69 -3.33 0.61
C ASP A 41 3.45 -4.77 0.17
N TRP A 42 3.33 -5.70 1.12
CA TRP A 42 3.20 -7.14 0.85
C TRP A 42 1.88 -7.70 1.39
N SER A 43 0.88 -6.82 1.48
CA SER A 43 -0.41 -7.14 2.08
C SER A 43 -1.55 -6.92 1.10
N VAL A 44 -2.59 -7.73 1.26
CA VAL A 44 -3.89 -7.51 0.62
C VAL A 44 -4.79 -6.81 1.63
N ALA A 45 -5.13 -5.55 1.34
CA ALA A 45 -6.02 -4.71 2.14
C ALA A 45 -7.10 -4.11 1.24
N LEU A 46 -8.19 -4.85 1.05
CA LEU A 46 -9.20 -4.53 0.04
C LEU A 46 -10.03 -3.29 0.37
N SER A 47 -10.20 -3.02 1.67
CA SER A 47 -11.03 -1.92 2.20
C SER A 47 -10.16 -0.73 2.56
N LEU A 48 -10.31 0.41 1.88
CA LEU A 48 -9.63 1.64 2.30
C LEU A 48 -10.21 2.15 3.63
N THR A 49 -11.49 1.88 3.91
CA THR A 49 -12.10 2.15 5.21
C THR A 49 -11.33 1.50 6.37
N ASP A 50 -10.92 0.24 6.22
CA ASP A 50 -10.14 -0.45 7.26
C ASP A 50 -8.72 0.11 7.38
N ILE A 51 -8.10 0.51 6.26
CA ILE A 51 -6.79 1.18 6.27
C ILE A 51 -6.88 2.57 6.91
N ASN A 52 -7.97 3.31 6.70
CA ASN A 52 -8.22 4.58 7.41
C ASN A 52 -8.26 4.35 8.92
N ARG A 53 -8.94 3.28 9.36
CA ARG A 53 -8.96 2.85 10.77
C ARG A 53 -7.57 2.48 11.28
N LEU A 54 -6.79 1.72 10.50
CA LEU A 54 -5.44 1.31 10.84
C LEU A 54 -4.50 2.51 11.05
N LEU A 55 -4.53 3.45 10.11
CA LEU A 55 -3.73 4.68 10.16
C LEU A 55 -4.15 5.58 11.33
N MET A 56 -5.46 5.78 11.53
CA MET A 56 -5.99 6.60 12.62
C MET A 56 -5.58 6.06 14.00
N ASN A 57 -5.52 4.74 14.16
CA ASN A 57 -5.04 4.08 15.37
C ASN A 57 -3.52 3.90 15.42
N GLN A 58 -2.77 4.49 14.48
CA GLN A 58 -1.31 4.42 14.41
C GLN A 58 -0.78 2.97 14.54
N PHE A 59 -1.45 2.02 13.88
CA PHE A 59 -1.11 0.59 13.88
C PHE A 59 -1.23 -0.13 15.24
N GLN A 60 -1.90 0.45 16.24
CA GLN A 60 -2.12 -0.23 17.52
C GLN A 60 -2.94 -1.51 17.34
N GLY A 61 -2.42 -2.66 17.77
CA GLY A 61 -3.10 -3.95 17.62
C GLY A 61 -2.97 -4.59 16.23
N TYR A 62 -2.24 -3.94 15.31
CA TYR A 62 -1.99 -4.47 13.97
C TYR A 62 -1.12 -5.72 14.04
N MET A 63 -1.59 -6.80 13.43
CA MET A 63 -0.90 -8.08 13.34
C MET A 63 -0.51 -8.66 14.71
N GLU A 64 -1.31 -8.35 15.74
CA GLU A 64 -1.21 -9.06 17.02
C GLU A 64 -1.75 -10.48 16.86
N LEU A 65 -1.05 -11.47 17.42
CA LEU A 65 -1.36 -12.89 17.18
C LEU A 65 -2.80 -13.24 17.52
N SER A 66 -3.37 -12.64 18.57
CA SER A 66 -4.76 -12.82 18.99
C SER A 66 -5.80 -12.35 17.97
N ASN A 67 -5.39 -11.46 17.06
CA ASN A 67 -6.23 -10.92 15.98
C ASN A 67 -6.03 -11.69 14.67
N MET A 68 -5.11 -12.65 14.62
CA MET A 68 -4.66 -13.29 13.39
C MET A 68 -5.22 -14.70 13.21
N GLY A 69 -5.48 -15.07 11.97
CA GLY A 69 -5.92 -16.42 11.62
C GLY A 69 -5.54 -16.80 10.19
N LEU A 70 -5.40 -18.11 9.94
CA LEU A 70 -5.26 -18.63 8.59
C LEU A 70 -6.55 -18.42 7.79
N ILE A 71 -6.39 -18.12 6.52
CA ILE A 71 -7.46 -18.19 5.52
C ILE A 71 -7.01 -19.07 4.36
N ASP A 72 -7.95 -19.51 3.55
CA ASP A 72 -7.63 -20.32 2.38
C ASP A 72 -6.79 -19.53 1.37
N GLY A 73 -5.72 -20.17 0.91
CA GLY A 73 -4.84 -19.64 -0.13
C GLY A 73 -3.37 -19.70 0.24
N TYR A 74 -2.54 -19.60 -0.79
CA TYR A 74 -1.11 -19.56 -0.68
C TYR A 74 -0.56 -18.59 -1.72
N ALA A 75 0.54 -17.95 -1.40
CA ALA A 75 1.39 -17.31 -2.40
C ALA A 75 2.83 -17.79 -2.20
N THR A 76 3.77 -17.10 -2.83
CA THR A 76 5.18 -17.36 -2.68
C THR A 76 5.72 -16.65 -1.45
N TYR A 77 6.55 -17.32 -0.65
CA TYR A 77 7.25 -16.70 0.47
C TYR A 77 8.32 -15.73 -0.02
N VAL A 78 8.34 -14.54 0.57
CA VAL A 78 9.29 -13.49 0.26
C VAL A 78 10.08 -13.14 1.52
N ASP A 79 11.36 -13.47 1.51
CA ASP A 79 12.28 -13.08 2.59
C ASP A 79 13.12 -11.89 2.15
N ASN A 80 13.13 -10.82 2.95
CA ASN A 80 13.88 -9.59 2.65
C ASN A 80 13.74 -9.10 1.20
N GLU A 81 12.52 -9.17 0.67
CA GLU A 81 12.17 -8.78 -0.70
C GLU A 81 12.78 -9.66 -1.81
N ILE A 82 13.22 -10.86 -1.46
CA ILE A 82 13.68 -11.92 -2.36
C ILE A 82 12.61 -13.00 -2.41
N VAL A 83 12.13 -13.29 -3.62
CA VAL A 83 11.16 -14.35 -3.88
C VAL A 83 11.86 -15.70 -3.72
N THR A 84 11.30 -16.58 -2.89
CA THR A 84 11.83 -17.92 -2.63
C THR A 84 10.99 -19.00 -3.31
N PRO A 85 11.45 -20.23 -3.49
CA PRO A 85 10.60 -21.32 -4.00
C PRO A 85 9.62 -21.90 -2.95
N VAL A 86 9.55 -21.30 -1.76
CA VAL A 86 8.73 -21.77 -0.63
C VAL A 86 7.33 -21.15 -0.72
N LYS A 87 6.29 -21.90 -0.38
CA LYS A 87 4.93 -21.34 -0.25
C LYS A 87 4.81 -20.50 1.00
N SER A 88 3.96 -19.49 0.98
CA SER A 88 3.54 -18.72 2.16
C SER A 88 2.05 -18.95 2.40
N TYR A 89 1.68 -19.12 3.66
CA TYR A 89 0.30 -19.06 4.11
C TYR A 89 -0.28 -17.67 3.89
N PHE A 90 -1.61 -17.61 3.71
CA PHE A 90 -2.37 -16.39 3.88
C PHE A 90 -2.80 -16.27 5.33
N VAL A 91 -2.33 -15.20 5.98
CA VAL A 91 -2.63 -14.93 7.39
C VAL A 91 -3.34 -13.58 7.47
N LYS A 92 -4.57 -13.60 7.97
CA LYS A 92 -5.44 -12.42 8.06
C LYS A 92 -5.41 -11.86 9.46
N ASP A 93 -5.16 -10.56 9.57
CA ASP A 93 -5.54 -9.74 10.72
C ASP A 93 -7.04 -9.41 10.61
N HIS A 94 -7.83 -9.88 11.58
CA HIS A 94 -9.28 -9.67 11.65
C HIS A 94 -9.68 -8.33 12.27
N GLN A 95 -8.79 -7.65 12.99
CA GLN A 95 -9.03 -6.32 13.54
C GLN A 95 -9.03 -5.25 12.43
N TYR A 96 -8.11 -5.37 11.46
CA TYR A 96 -7.97 -4.42 10.35
C TYR A 96 -8.24 -5.00 8.96
N ASN A 97 -8.68 -6.25 8.87
CA ASN A 97 -8.98 -6.93 7.61
C ASN A 97 -7.82 -6.90 6.60
N VAL A 98 -6.59 -6.99 7.07
CA VAL A 98 -5.39 -7.02 6.24
C VAL A 98 -4.84 -8.43 6.18
N ILE A 99 -4.52 -8.92 4.99
CA ILE A 99 -3.97 -10.26 4.76
C ILE A 99 -2.49 -10.12 4.45
N SER A 100 -1.63 -10.74 5.26
CA SER A 100 -0.24 -11.03 4.87
C SER A 100 -0.23 -12.25 3.97
N VAL A 101 0.37 -12.10 2.78
CA VAL A 101 0.38 -13.15 1.75
C VAL A 101 1.78 -13.73 1.51
N HIS A 102 2.84 -13.05 1.96
CA HIS A 102 4.23 -13.40 1.62
C HIS A 102 5.14 -13.63 2.83
N ASP A 103 4.65 -13.50 4.06
CA ASP A 103 5.51 -13.44 5.25
C ASP A 103 5.60 -14.75 6.06
N PHE A 104 4.73 -15.74 5.81
CA PHE A 104 4.56 -16.92 6.67
C PHE A 104 4.86 -18.21 5.90
N PRO A 105 6.10 -18.70 5.88
CA PRO A 105 6.48 -19.86 5.08
C PRO A 105 5.77 -21.14 5.52
N VAL A 106 5.42 -21.97 4.55
CA VAL A 106 4.90 -23.32 4.77
C VAL A 106 6.09 -24.25 4.96
N VAL A 107 6.30 -24.69 6.20
CA VAL A 107 7.40 -25.60 6.59
C VAL A 107 6.79 -26.85 7.23
N GLU A 108 7.19 -28.03 6.74
CA GLU A 108 6.66 -29.30 7.23
C GLU A 108 6.94 -29.47 8.73
N GLY A 109 5.91 -29.85 9.49
CA GLY A 109 5.99 -30.07 10.93
C GLY A 109 6.04 -28.80 11.78
N GLN A 110 5.91 -27.60 11.19
CA GLN A 110 5.86 -26.34 11.94
C GLN A 110 4.52 -25.64 11.76
N ASP A 111 3.96 -25.16 12.87
CA ASP A 111 2.78 -24.30 12.84
C ASP A 111 3.16 -22.88 12.37
N TRP A 112 2.27 -22.22 11.63
CA TRP A 112 2.53 -20.87 11.07
C TRP A 112 2.85 -19.83 12.15
N THR A 113 2.30 -20.01 13.37
CA THR A 113 2.55 -19.10 14.50
C THR A 113 4.01 -19.10 14.95
N THR A 114 4.78 -20.14 14.63
CA THR A 114 6.23 -20.22 14.88
C THR A 114 6.98 -19.02 14.28
N PHE A 115 6.50 -18.49 13.15
CA PHE A 115 7.11 -17.37 12.45
C PHE A 115 6.58 -16.00 12.90
N HIS A 116 5.54 -15.96 13.74
CA HIS A 116 4.89 -14.72 14.18
C HIS A 116 5.85 -13.76 14.90
N PRO A 117 6.71 -14.18 15.85
CA PRO A 117 7.57 -13.24 16.56
C PRO A 117 8.50 -12.43 15.63
N ALA A 118 9.18 -13.11 14.69
CA ALA A 118 10.06 -12.48 13.73
C ALA A 118 9.29 -11.60 12.72
N PHE A 119 8.11 -12.06 12.30
CA PHE A 119 7.21 -11.25 11.47
C PHE A 119 6.74 -9.98 12.19
N LYS A 120 6.35 -10.09 13.47
CA LYS A 120 5.83 -8.97 14.25
C LYS A 120 6.90 -7.91 14.49
N GLU A 121 8.12 -8.31 14.85
CA GLU A 121 9.24 -7.36 14.96
C GLU A 121 9.48 -6.62 13.64
N LYS A 122 9.47 -7.36 12.52
CA LYS A 122 9.63 -6.78 11.18
C LYS A 122 8.51 -5.78 10.85
N ILE A 123 7.25 -6.11 11.13
CA ILE A 123 6.10 -5.25 10.78
C ILE A 123 6.05 -4.01 11.69
N ASP A 124 6.34 -4.15 12.98
CA ASP A 124 6.37 -3.01 13.93
C ASP A 124 7.44 -2.00 13.54
N ARG A 125 8.63 -2.46 13.16
CA ARG A 125 9.68 -1.59 12.62
C ARG A 125 9.22 -0.86 11.35
N ARG A 126 8.48 -1.52 10.46
CA ARG A 126 7.93 -0.90 9.23
C ARG A 126 6.85 0.13 9.56
N CYS A 127 5.97 -0.16 10.52
CA CYS A 127 4.96 0.77 11.03
C CYS A 127 5.61 2.02 11.64
N GLN A 128 6.60 1.84 12.53
CA GLN A 128 7.31 2.98 13.14
C GLN A 128 8.04 3.83 12.10
N ARG A 129 8.68 3.19 11.12
CA ARG A 129 9.34 3.90 10.02
C ARG A 129 8.34 4.70 9.18
N LEU A 130 7.20 4.11 8.84
CA LEU A 130 6.13 4.82 8.14
C LEU A 130 5.66 6.04 8.95
N LEU A 131 5.32 5.88 10.23
CA LEU A 131 4.91 6.98 11.11
C LEU A 131 5.96 8.09 11.19
N ASN A 132 7.25 7.73 11.23
CA ASN A 132 8.34 8.70 11.17
C ASN A 132 8.36 9.46 9.83
N HIS A 133 8.17 8.78 8.69
CA HIS A 133 8.07 9.45 7.40
C HIS A 133 6.85 10.38 7.32
N LEU A 134 5.69 9.97 7.83
CA LEU A 134 4.49 10.82 7.84
C LEU A 134 4.77 12.16 8.55
N ARG A 135 5.41 12.11 9.72
CA ARG A 135 5.68 13.30 10.53
C ARG A 135 6.74 14.22 9.94
N ASN A 136 7.75 13.67 9.27
CA ASN A 136 8.97 14.42 8.93
C ASN A 136 9.15 14.71 7.43
N SER A 137 8.40 14.04 6.55
CA SER A 137 8.58 14.23 5.10
C SER A 137 7.94 15.55 4.66
N PRO A 138 8.68 16.48 4.03
CA PRO A 138 8.14 17.77 3.56
C PRO A 138 7.02 17.62 2.53
N ASN A 139 7.14 16.66 1.62
CA ASN A 139 6.13 16.39 0.59
C ASN A 139 6.04 14.90 0.26
N THR A 140 4.86 14.31 0.41
CA THR A 140 4.63 12.86 0.27
C THR A 140 3.57 12.54 -0.78
N LEU A 141 3.82 11.53 -1.62
CA LEU A 141 2.80 10.94 -2.48
C LEU A 141 2.34 9.60 -1.92
N PHE A 142 1.04 9.50 -1.62
CA PHE A 142 0.39 8.24 -1.29
C PHE A 142 -0.21 7.61 -2.53
N ILE A 143 -0.04 6.30 -2.70
CA ILE A 143 -0.60 5.55 -3.83
C ILE A 143 -1.46 4.41 -3.29
N ARG A 144 -2.70 4.30 -3.80
CA ARG A 144 -3.68 3.28 -3.37
C ARG A 144 -4.35 2.66 -4.59
N TRP A 145 -4.31 1.33 -4.68
CA TRP A 145 -5.06 0.58 -5.70
C TRP A 145 -6.48 0.25 -5.20
N GLY A 146 -7.53 0.83 -5.76
CA GLY A 146 -8.90 0.56 -5.35
C GLY A 146 -9.35 1.45 -4.20
N SER A 147 -10.37 2.26 -4.46
CA SER A 147 -11.09 3.05 -3.46
C SER A 147 -12.36 3.69 -4.04
N THR A 148 -13.32 4.06 -3.19
CA THR A 148 -14.40 4.99 -3.56
C THR A 148 -14.07 6.45 -3.24
N TYR A 149 -14.90 7.36 -3.74
CA TYR A 149 -14.77 8.79 -3.48
C TYR A 149 -14.80 9.10 -1.96
N GLU A 150 -15.74 8.49 -1.24
CA GLU A 150 -15.97 8.72 0.18
C GLU A 150 -14.79 8.21 1.02
N GLU A 151 -14.28 7.02 0.68
CA GLU A 151 -13.12 6.46 1.37
C GLU A 151 -11.87 7.30 1.18
N ALA A 152 -11.65 7.83 -0.02
CA ALA A 152 -10.51 8.70 -0.33
C ALA A 152 -10.61 10.05 0.39
N LEU A 153 -11.82 10.61 0.52
CA LEU A 153 -12.05 11.82 1.30
C LEU A 153 -11.76 11.60 2.79
N GLN A 154 -12.17 10.45 3.33
CA GLN A 154 -11.83 10.05 4.69
C GLN A 154 -10.33 9.85 4.85
N LEU A 155 -9.66 9.19 3.89
CA LEU A 155 -8.21 9.00 3.89
C LEU A 155 -7.49 10.35 3.96
N GLN A 156 -7.88 11.33 3.15
CA GLN A 156 -7.29 12.67 3.21
C GLN A 156 -7.45 13.29 4.59
N THR A 157 -8.61 13.13 5.23
CA THR A 157 -8.83 13.64 6.59
C THR A 157 -7.92 12.96 7.62
N VAL A 158 -7.75 11.64 7.53
CA VAL A 158 -6.83 10.87 8.39
C VAL A 158 -5.37 11.27 8.15
N LEU A 159 -4.95 11.40 6.90
CA LEU A 159 -3.57 11.77 6.59
C LEU A 159 -3.25 13.19 7.07
N ARG A 160 -4.18 14.15 6.95
CA ARG A 160 -4.00 15.52 7.48
C ARG A 160 -3.64 15.56 8.96
N SER A 161 -4.12 14.64 9.78
CA SER A 161 -3.78 14.61 11.21
C SER A 161 -2.47 13.89 11.52
N LEU A 162 -1.91 13.14 10.55
CA LEU A 162 -0.70 12.33 10.72
C LEU A 162 0.53 12.94 10.03
N THR A 163 0.32 13.75 8.99
CA THR A 163 1.41 14.30 8.16
C THR A 163 1.85 15.67 8.64
N GLY A 164 3.16 15.88 8.77
CA GLY A 164 3.73 17.20 9.10
C GLY A 164 3.96 18.11 7.89
N GLY A 165 4.06 17.54 6.69
CA GLY A 165 4.29 18.26 5.43
C GLY A 165 3.08 18.26 4.49
N SER A 166 3.29 18.73 3.26
CA SER A 166 2.29 18.59 2.20
C SER A 166 2.18 17.13 1.74
N PHE A 167 1.02 16.77 1.20
CA PHE A 167 0.87 15.48 0.57
C PHE A 167 -0.17 15.50 -0.53
N HIS A 168 -0.05 14.52 -1.41
CA HIS A 168 -1.06 14.20 -2.41
C HIS A 168 -1.38 12.70 -2.40
N ILE A 169 -2.51 12.35 -2.99
CA ILE A 169 -3.00 10.98 -3.08
C ILE A 169 -3.27 10.64 -4.54
N LEU A 170 -2.70 9.52 -5.00
CA LEU A 170 -3.03 8.87 -6.26
C LEU A 170 -3.88 7.63 -5.99
N ILE A 171 -5.14 7.66 -6.39
CA ILE A 171 -6.03 6.50 -6.39
C ILE A 171 -6.05 5.89 -7.79
N VAL A 172 -5.84 4.58 -7.88
CA VAL A 172 -5.84 3.83 -9.13
C VAL A 172 -6.87 2.72 -9.02
N ASN A 173 -7.91 2.73 -9.86
CA ASN A 173 -8.99 1.75 -9.85
C ASN A 173 -8.91 0.87 -11.10
N GLY A 174 -8.72 -0.44 -10.92
CA GLY A 174 -8.83 -1.41 -12.02
C GLY A 174 -10.28 -1.54 -12.48
N ILE A 175 -10.54 -1.26 -13.75
CA ILE A 175 -11.88 -1.32 -14.37
C ILE A 175 -11.85 -2.32 -15.52
N ASP A 176 -12.76 -3.30 -15.49
CA ASP A 176 -12.90 -4.30 -16.54
C ASP A 176 -13.39 -3.65 -17.84
N GLY A 177 -12.79 -4.06 -18.97
CA GLY A 177 -13.13 -3.54 -20.30
C GLY A 177 -12.49 -2.20 -20.67
N LEU A 178 -11.77 -1.57 -19.74
CA LEU A 178 -10.98 -0.35 -20.03
C LEU A 178 -9.71 -0.71 -20.81
N ASN A 179 -9.35 0.10 -21.81
CA ASN A 179 -8.16 -0.11 -22.65
C ASN A 179 -7.05 0.94 -22.45
N SER A 180 -7.35 2.02 -21.74
CA SER A 180 -6.44 3.15 -21.51
C SER A 180 -6.80 3.85 -20.21
N VAL A 181 -5.83 4.52 -19.58
CA VAL A 181 -6.07 5.29 -18.35
C VAL A 181 -7.09 6.41 -18.59
N VAL A 182 -8.03 6.58 -17.66
CA VAL A 182 -9.03 7.66 -17.66
C VAL A 182 -9.05 8.38 -16.32
N ASP A 183 -9.38 9.67 -16.32
CA ASP A 183 -9.65 10.43 -15.10
C ASP A 183 -11.06 10.11 -14.61
N ASN A 184 -11.22 9.76 -13.33
CA ASN A 184 -12.53 9.47 -12.74
C ASN A 184 -13.35 10.73 -12.43
N GLY A 185 -12.78 11.92 -12.56
CA GLY A 185 -13.47 13.20 -12.45
C GLY A 185 -13.92 13.56 -11.03
N TRP A 186 -13.30 12.98 -10.00
CA TRP A 186 -13.72 13.17 -8.60
C TRP A 186 -13.62 14.62 -8.12
N ALA A 187 -12.88 15.48 -8.82
CA ALA A 187 -12.78 16.89 -8.50
C ALA A 187 -12.25 17.21 -7.07
N LEU A 188 -11.49 16.29 -6.44
CA LEU A 188 -10.98 16.43 -5.07
C LEU A 188 -9.62 17.17 -5.03
N PRO A 189 -9.47 18.23 -4.21
CA PRO A 189 -8.17 18.90 -4.05
C PRO A 189 -7.11 17.96 -3.49
N GLY A 190 -5.95 17.87 -4.13
CA GLY A 190 -4.83 17.03 -3.68
C GLY A 190 -5.03 15.51 -3.86
N ILE A 191 -6.12 15.07 -4.51
CA ILE A 191 -6.37 13.67 -4.83
C ILE A 191 -6.60 13.55 -6.34
N CYS A 192 -5.77 12.75 -7.00
CA CYS A 192 -6.01 12.31 -8.37
C CYS A 192 -6.59 10.89 -8.33
N SER A 193 -7.70 10.65 -9.05
CA SER A 193 -8.33 9.33 -9.13
C SER A 193 -8.43 8.90 -10.58
N LEU A 194 -7.85 7.75 -10.89
CA LEU A 194 -7.75 7.23 -12.24
C LEU A 194 -8.40 5.86 -12.36
N GLY A 195 -9.11 5.63 -13.45
CA GLY A 195 -9.51 4.31 -13.91
C GLY A 195 -8.43 3.73 -14.82
N ILE A 196 -8.06 2.47 -14.64
CA ILE A 196 -7.05 1.78 -15.45
C ILE A 196 -7.55 0.41 -15.93
N PRO A 197 -6.97 -0.16 -17.00
CA PRO A 197 -7.26 -1.54 -17.37
C PRO A 197 -7.00 -2.48 -16.19
N ASN A 198 -7.97 -3.33 -15.87
CA ASN A 198 -7.84 -4.29 -14.76
C ASN A 198 -6.93 -5.47 -15.15
N ARG A 199 -5.62 -5.24 -15.13
CA ARG A 199 -4.58 -6.21 -15.51
C ARG A 199 -3.49 -6.24 -14.45
N ALA A 200 -3.28 -7.41 -13.84
CA ALA A 200 -2.20 -7.61 -12.88
C ALA A 200 -0.83 -7.53 -13.60
N GLY A 201 0.17 -6.94 -12.95
CA GLY A 201 1.52 -6.78 -13.49
C GLY A 201 1.61 -5.94 -14.77
N ASP A 202 0.67 -5.02 -15.01
CA ASP A 202 0.67 -4.18 -16.21
C ASP A 202 1.73 -3.08 -16.13
N ASP A 203 2.96 -3.45 -16.46
CA ASP A 203 4.10 -2.55 -16.50
C ASP A 203 3.88 -1.33 -17.40
N VAL A 204 3.15 -1.47 -18.51
CA VAL A 204 2.90 -0.37 -19.45
C VAL A 204 2.01 0.68 -18.82
N THR A 205 0.93 0.26 -18.18
CA THR A 205 0.02 1.17 -17.47
C THR A 205 0.75 1.87 -16.32
N TRP A 206 1.51 1.14 -15.49
CA TRP A 206 2.26 1.73 -14.39
C TRP A 206 3.41 2.64 -14.83
N ASP A 207 4.04 2.35 -15.96
CA ASP A 207 5.05 3.21 -16.57
C ASP A 207 4.47 4.55 -16.97
N TYR A 208 3.26 4.55 -17.54
CA TYR A 208 2.53 5.77 -17.85
C TYR A 208 2.11 6.53 -16.58
N LEU A 209 1.58 5.82 -15.57
CA LEU A 209 1.13 6.43 -14.32
C LEU A 209 2.26 7.11 -13.54
N LEU A 210 3.45 6.51 -13.54
CA LEU A 210 4.62 6.99 -12.79
C LEU A 210 5.58 7.82 -13.63
N ASP A 211 5.26 8.10 -14.89
CA ASP A 211 6.03 8.99 -15.73
C ASP A 211 6.03 10.44 -15.18
N GLY A 212 7.20 11.07 -15.15
CA GLY A 212 7.39 12.42 -14.64
C GLY A 212 7.39 12.55 -13.10
N PHE A 213 7.41 11.42 -12.37
CA PHE A 213 7.65 11.41 -10.93
C PHE A 213 9.13 11.18 -10.62
N SER A 214 9.64 11.84 -9.57
CA SER A 214 11.03 11.69 -9.12
C SER A 214 11.19 11.89 -7.62
N LEU A 215 12.31 11.41 -7.06
CA LEU A 215 12.65 11.71 -5.67
C LEU A 215 13.25 13.12 -5.58
N SER A 216 12.75 13.93 -4.65
CA SER A 216 13.42 15.17 -4.23
C SER A 216 14.36 14.90 -3.05
N SER A 217 15.48 15.63 -3.03
CA SER A 217 16.42 15.67 -1.90
C SER A 217 15.84 16.35 -0.67
#